data_AF-X1FNT1-F1
#
_entry.id   AF-X1FNT1-F1
#
_cell.length_a   1.000
_cell.length_b   1.000
_cell.length_c   1.000
_cell.angle_alpha   90.00
_cell.angle_beta   90.00
_cell.angle_gamma   90.00
#
_symmetry.space_group_name_H-M   'P 1'
#
loop_
_entity.id
_entity.type
_entity.pdbx_description
1 polymer ?
#
loop_
_entity_poly.entity_id
_entity_poly.type
_entity_poly.pdbx_seq_one_letter_code
_entity_poly.pdbx_strand_id
1 'polypeptide(L)'
;MMKELAEKGYLSIKDDISKDTGRPKHLYFLTEKGISNLSDLRQKIGKIFEFIKHRFPESGLEFDHENFLKGATFCVWSSPVEYIMQKDISIDEKMNALTYMEDDVNEILRKIKKEKLKLQKINNSKLEE
;
A
#
# COMPACT_ATOMS: atom_id res chain seq x y z
N MET A 1 9.50 -3.54 12.36
CA MET A 1 8.07 -3.95 12.26
C MET A 1 7.38 -4.21 13.61
N MET A 2 7.66 -5.24 14.42
CA MET A 2 7.03 -5.37 15.77
C MET A 2 7.72 -4.52 16.85
N LYS A 3 9.06 -4.43 16.77
CA LYS A 3 9.88 -3.60 17.67
C LYS A 3 9.51 -2.11 17.59
N GLU A 4 9.34 -1.58 16.38
CA GLU A 4 8.88 -0.19 16.16
C GLU A 4 7.50 0.09 16.76
N LEU A 5 6.58 -0.88 16.72
CA LEU A 5 5.25 -0.72 17.33
C LEU A 5 5.34 -0.72 18.87
N ALA A 6 6.29 -1.47 19.43
CA ALA A 6 6.60 -1.41 20.85
C ALA A 6 7.29 -0.08 21.24
N GLU A 7 8.26 0.39 20.46
CA GLU A 7 8.93 1.69 20.65
C GLU A 7 7.95 2.87 20.58
N LYS A 8 6.93 2.78 19.71
CA LYS A 8 5.85 3.77 19.61
C LYS A 8 4.80 3.66 20.74
N GLY A 9 4.94 2.67 21.63
CA GLY A 9 4.08 2.44 22.79
C GLY A 9 2.74 1.75 22.47
N TYR A 10 2.58 1.18 21.27
CA TYR A 10 1.37 0.44 20.90
C TYR A 10 1.38 -1.01 21.39
N LEU A 11 2.57 -1.56 21.61
CA LEU A 11 2.76 -2.91 22.12
C LEU A 11 3.61 -2.86 23.39
N SER A 12 3.24 -3.66 24.40
CA SER A 12 4.07 -3.95 25.56
C SER A 12 4.66 -5.34 25.44
N ILE A 13 5.94 -5.47 25.76
CA ILE A 13 6.60 -6.77 25.94
C ILE A 13 6.42 -7.15 27.40
N LYS A 14 5.85 -8.32 27.67
CA LYS A 14 5.88 -8.90 29.02
C LYS A 14 7.01 -9.92 29.04
N ASP A 15 7.98 -9.70 29.92
CA ASP A 15 8.99 -10.71 30.20
C ASP A 15 8.36 -11.85 31.00
N ASP A 16 8.85 -13.06 30.75
CA ASP A 16 8.46 -14.34 31.39
C ASP A 16 7.14 -14.99 30.99
N ILE A 17 7.15 -15.68 29.83
CA ILE A 17 6.48 -16.99 29.69
C ILE A 17 7.32 -17.90 28.78
N SER A 18 8.45 -18.43 29.27
CA SER A 18 9.03 -19.72 28.87
C SER A 18 10.48 -19.81 29.33
N LYS A 19 10.72 -20.42 30.50
CA LYS A 19 12.05 -20.93 30.85
C LYS A 19 12.34 -22.32 30.28
N ASP A 20 11.40 -22.93 29.53
CA ASP A 20 11.48 -24.37 29.26
C ASP A 20 11.11 -24.88 27.85
N THR A 21 11.12 -24.02 26.83
CA THR A 21 11.11 -24.51 25.44
C THR A 21 12.04 -23.66 24.59
N GLY A 22 12.85 -24.30 23.73
CA GLY A 22 13.90 -23.67 22.90
C GLY A 22 13.41 -22.70 21.81
N ARG A 23 12.38 -21.90 22.09
CA ARG A 23 11.84 -20.88 21.18
C ARG A 23 11.91 -19.50 21.84
N PRO A 24 12.84 -18.63 21.42
CA PRO A 24 12.82 -17.24 21.88
C PRO A 24 11.67 -16.52 21.16
N LYS A 25 10.57 -16.26 21.88
CA LYS A 25 9.47 -15.45 21.38
C LYS A 25 9.00 -14.50 22.48
N HIS A 26 9.55 -13.29 22.47
CA HIS A 26 8.95 -12.17 23.20
C HIS A 26 7.49 -12.04 22.77
N LEU A 27 6.56 -12.14 23.72
CA LEU A 27 5.14 -11.97 23.46
C LEU A 27 4.81 -10.48 23.53
N TYR A 28 4.20 -9.97 22.46
CA TYR A 28 3.74 -8.60 22.36
C TYR A 28 2.25 -8.55 22.69
N PHE A 29 1.87 -7.63 23.57
CA PHE A 29 0.49 -7.39 23.96
C PHE A 29 0.10 -5.95 23.60
N LEU A 30 -1.16 -5.74 23.19
CA LEU A 30 -1.65 -4.39 22.94
C LEU A 30 -1.72 -3.60 24.25
N THR A 31 -1.20 -2.38 24.22
CA THR A 31 -1.44 -1.38 25.27
C THR A 31 -2.80 -0.71 25.05
N GLU A 32 -3.29 0.06 26.00
CA GLU A 32 -4.51 0.88 25.83
C GLU A 32 -4.39 1.81 24.60
N LYS A 33 -3.22 2.41 24.41
CA LYS A 33 -2.88 3.21 23.21
C LYS A 33 -2.95 2.36 21.94
N GLY A 34 -2.44 1.13 21.99
CA GLY A 34 -2.54 0.15 20.90
C GLY A 34 -3.99 -0.21 20.56
N ILE A 35 -4.83 -0.43 21.58
CA ILE A 35 -6.25 -0.73 21.44
C ILE A 35 -6.99 0.44 20.79
N SER A 36 -6.75 1.66 21.25
CA SER A 36 -7.35 2.88 20.67
C SER A 36 -6.95 3.03 19.20
N ASN A 37 -5.66 2.90 18.87
CA ASN A 37 -5.19 3.00 17.48
C ASN A 37 -5.76 1.88 16.59
N LEU A 38 -5.91 0.66 17.13
CA LEU A 38 -6.54 -0.44 16.40
C LEU A 38 -8.02 -0.14 16.12
N SER A 39 -8.73 0.44 17.09
CA SER A 39 -10.13 0.87 16.93
C SER A 39 -10.27 1.92 15.83
N ASP A 40 -9.41 2.95 15.85
CA ASP A 40 -9.39 4.01 14.84
C ASP A 40 -9.10 3.47 13.45
N LEU A 41 -8.13 2.56 13.33
CA LEU A 41 -7.79 1.90 12.06
C LEU A 41 -8.98 1.09 11.53
N ARG A 42 -9.65 0.32 12.39
CA ARG A 42 -10.86 -0.43 12.02
C ARG A 42 -11.96 0.50 11.53
N GLN A 43 -12.17 1.64 12.21
CA GLN A 43 -13.19 2.61 11.80
C GLN A 43 -12.84 3.26 10.45
N LYS A 44 -11.57 3.62 10.23
CA LYS A 44 -11.10 4.18 8.95
C LYS A 44 -11.27 3.17 7.81
N ILE A 45 -10.90 1.92 8.04
CA ILE A 45 -11.08 0.83 7.07
C ILE A 45 -12.58 0.59 6.81
N GLY A 46 -13.41 0.59 7.85
CA GLY A 46 -14.86 0.45 7.72
C GLY A 46 -15.48 1.53 6.83
N LYS A 47 -15.05 2.79 6.97
CA LYS A 47 -15.49 3.89 6.10
C LYS A 47 -15.12 3.66 4.63
N ILE A 48 -13.95 3.08 4.37
CA ILE A 48 -13.53 2.72 3.00
C ILE A 48 -14.44 1.62 2.44
N PHE A 49 -14.74 0.59 3.23
CA PHE A 49 -15.62 -0.49 2.79
C PHE A 49 -17.07 -0.03 2.58
N GLU A 50 -17.61 0.83 3.43
CA GLU A 50 -18.94 1.42 3.22
C GLU A 50 -19.00 2.26 1.95
N PHE A 51 -17.97 3.07 1.70
CA PHE A 51 -17.85 3.81 0.45
C PHE A 51 -17.83 2.89 -0.78
N ILE A 52 -17.07 1.79 -0.71
CA ILE A 52 -17.01 0.79 -1.78
C ILE A 52 -18.39 0.13 -1.96
N LYS A 53 -19.04 -0.27 -0.86
CA LYS A 53 -20.35 -0.92 -0.86
C LYS A 53 -21.43 -0.07 -1.53
N HIS A 54 -21.44 1.24 -1.29
CA HIS A 54 -22.37 2.16 -1.97
C HIS A 54 -22.16 2.27 -3.48
N ARG A 55 -21.01 1.84 -4.00
CA ARG A 55 -20.72 1.83 -5.43
C ARG A 55 -20.92 0.46 -6.08
N PHE A 56 -21.18 -0.57 -5.29
CA PHE A 56 -21.60 -1.85 -5.83
C PHE A 56 -23.06 -1.73 -6.31
N PRO A 57 -23.37 -2.17 -7.53
CA PRO A 57 -24.75 -2.18 -7.99
C PRO A 57 -25.60 -3.12 -7.16
N GLU A 58 -26.88 -2.77 -7.01
CA GLU A 58 -27.85 -3.62 -6.34
C GLU A 58 -28.06 -4.93 -7.10
N SER A 59 -28.32 -6.01 -6.37
CA SER A 59 -28.49 -7.35 -6.94
C SER A 59 -29.62 -7.38 -7.97
N GLY A 60 -29.32 -7.82 -9.20
CA GLY A 60 -30.31 -7.99 -10.27
C GLY A 60 -30.10 -7.10 -11.50
N LEU A 61 -29.16 -6.15 -11.45
CA LEU A 61 -28.71 -5.39 -12.62
C LEU A 61 -27.50 -6.07 -13.27
N GLU A 62 -27.42 -6.01 -14.60
CA GLU A 62 -26.25 -6.46 -15.36
C GLU A 62 -25.03 -5.66 -14.91
N PHE A 63 -24.10 -6.32 -14.22
CA PHE A 63 -22.96 -5.64 -13.60
C PHE A 63 -21.93 -5.27 -14.66
N ASP A 64 -21.89 -3.99 -15.02
CA ASP A 64 -20.86 -3.44 -15.88
C ASP A 64 -19.52 -3.35 -15.12
N HIS A 65 -18.80 -4.46 -15.15
CA HIS A 65 -17.47 -4.60 -14.57
C HIS A 65 -16.50 -3.54 -15.07
N GLU A 66 -16.61 -3.10 -16.33
CA GLU A 66 -15.66 -2.18 -16.94
C GLU A 66 -15.87 -0.76 -16.41
N ASN A 67 -17.12 -0.31 -16.32
CA ASN A 67 -17.44 0.98 -15.71
C ASN A 67 -17.24 0.99 -14.19
N PHE A 68 -17.54 -0.11 -13.50
CA PHE A 68 -17.24 -0.22 -12.07
C PHE A 68 -15.73 -0.18 -11.83
N LEU A 69 -14.92 -0.92 -12.59
CA LEU A 69 -13.47 -0.87 -12.45
C LEU A 69 -12.92 0.51 -12.82
N LYS A 70 -13.42 1.18 -13.86
CA LYS A 70 -13.04 2.57 -14.18
C LYS A 70 -13.42 3.57 -13.08
N GLY A 71 -14.57 3.39 -12.42
CA GLY A 71 -15.02 4.23 -11.29
C GLY A 71 -14.41 3.85 -9.93
N ALA A 72 -13.93 2.61 -9.79
CA ALA A 72 -13.32 2.04 -8.59
C ALA A 72 -11.79 2.12 -8.61
N THR A 73 -11.15 2.16 -9.80
CA THR A 73 -9.82 2.75 -9.94
C THR A 73 -9.97 4.18 -9.49
N PHE A 74 -9.52 4.48 -8.27
CA PHE A 74 -9.59 5.82 -7.72
C PHE A 74 -9.14 6.78 -8.83
N CYS A 75 -9.89 7.84 -9.14
CA CYS A 75 -9.50 8.78 -10.21
C CYS A 75 -8.05 9.30 -10.06
N VAL A 76 -7.50 9.21 -8.85
CA VAL A 76 -6.09 9.39 -8.50
C VAL A 76 -5.14 8.47 -9.29
N TRP A 77 -5.51 7.23 -9.59
CA TRP A 77 -4.69 6.28 -10.34
C TRP A 77 -4.89 6.38 -11.84
N SER A 78 -6.02 6.91 -12.31
CA SER A 78 -6.25 7.13 -13.75
C SER A 78 -5.50 8.36 -14.26
N SER A 79 -5.43 9.44 -13.46
CA SER A 79 -4.54 10.57 -13.74
C SER A 79 -4.01 11.17 -12.42
N PRO A 80 -2.93 10.59 -11.86
CA PRO A 80 -2.34 11.03 -10.58
C PRO A 80 -1.84 12.46 -10.62
N VAL A 81 -1.34 12.87 -11.77
CA VAL A 81 -0.84 14.23 -12.01
C VAL A 81 -1.99 15.22 -11.99
N GLU A 82 -3.06 15.00 -12.77
CA GLU A 82 -4.23 15.89 -12.77
C GLU A 82 -4.87 15.97 -11.38
N TYR A 83 -4.93 14.84 -10.67
CA TYR A 83 -5.46 14.81 -9.30
C TYR A 83 -4.67 15.70 -8.33
N ILE A 84 -3.32 15.67 -8.37
CA ILE A 84 -2.50 16.58 -7.56
C ILE A 84 -2.74 18.03 -7.97
N MET A 85 -2.81 18.29 -9.28
CA MET A 85 -2.96 19.65 -9.79
C MET A 85 -4.30 20.28 -9.38
N GLN A 86 -5.37 19.49 -9.30
CA GLN A 86 -6.70 19.93 -8.89
C GLN A 86 -6.87 20.12 -7.36
N LYS A 87 -5.93 19.65 -6.54
CA LYS A 87 -6.02 19.83 -5.08
C LYS A 87 -5.80 21.27 -4.65
N ASP A 88 -6.53 21.67 -3.62
CA ASP A 88 -6.33 22.94 -2.92
C ASP A 88 -5.25 22.75 -1.82
N ILE A 89 -3.99 22.71 -2.26
CA ILE A 89 -2.78 22.61 -1.43
C ILE A 89 -1.72 23.57 -1.98
N SER A 90 -0.67 23.84 -1.20
CA SER A 90 0.38 24.77 -1.63
C SER A 90 1.14 24.28 -2.87
N ILE A 91 1.75 25.21 -3.61
CA ILE A 91 2.54 24.89 -4.81
C ILE A 91 3.72 23.99 -4.45
N ASP A 92 4.39 24.25 -3.31
CA ASP A 92 5.51 23.46 -2.83
C ASP A 92 5.09 22.02 -2.51
N GLU A 93 3.92 21.82 -1.91
CA GLU A 93 3.38 20.48 -1.65
C GLU A 93 3.03 19.74 -2.96
N LYS A 94 2.48 20.43 -3.97
CA LYS A 94 2.25 19.84 -5.30
C LYS A 94 3.57 19.43 -5.94
N MET A 95 4.57 20.29 -5.89
CA MET A 95 5.89 20.02 -6.46
C MET A 95 6.53 18.79 -5.82
N ASN A 96 6.57 18.74 -4.48
CA ASN A 96 7.11 17.59 -3.75
C ASN A 96 6.36 16.29 -4.12
N ALA A 97 5.03 16.33 -4.19
CA ALA A 97 4.24 15.17 -4.56
C ALA A 97 4.55 14.67 -5.98
N LEU A 98 4.72 15.57 -6.94
CA LEU A 98 5.09 15.22 -8.31
C LEU A 98 6.51 14.66 -8.40
N THR A 99 7.47 15.22 -7.65
CA THR A 99 8.84 14.69 -7.57
C THR A 99 8.86 13.26 -7.04
N TYR A 100 8.14 12.97 -5.95
CA TYR A 100 8.06 11.60 -5.44
C TYR A 100 7.45 10.63 -6.45
N MET A 101 6.42 11.05 -7.19
CA MET A 101 5.84 10.21 -8.24
C MET A 101 6.82 9.95 -9.39
N GLU A 102 7.58 10.97 -9.80
CA GLU A 102 8.61 10.84 -10.83
C GLU A 102 9.69 9.84 -10.42
N ASP A 103 10.17 9.92 -9.18
CA ASP A 103 11.18 9.00 -8.64
C ASP A 103 10.68 7.54 -8.64
N ASP A 104 9.43 7.31 -8.21
CA ASP A 104 8.81 5.98 -8.21
C ASP A 104 8.71 5.40 -9.64
N VAL A 105 8.28 6.21 -10.60
CA VAL A 105 8.21 5.81 -12.01
C VAL A 105 9.60 5.49 -12.56
N ASN A 106 10.60 6.31 -12.24
CA ASN A 106 11.98 6.09 -12.67
C ASN A 106 12.55 4.79 -12.11
N GLU A 107 12.26 4.46 -10.86
CA GLU A 107 12.69 3.20 -10.24
C GLU A 107 12.03 1.98 -10.92
N ILE A 108 10.73 2.08 -11.26
CA ILE A 108 10.02 1.04 -12.03
C ILE A 108 10.65 0.89 -13.42
N LEU A 109 10.88 2.00 -14.13
CA LEU A 109 11.52 2.00 -15.45
C LEU A 109 12.92 1.39 -15.40
N ARG A 110 13.69 1.66 -14.35
CA ARG A 110 15.02 1.06 -14.14
C ARG A 110 14.94 -0.45 -14.02
N LYS A 111 13.98 -0.98 -13.26
CA LYS A 111 13.74 -2.43 -13.14
C LYS A 111 13.34 -3.05 -14.48
N ILE A 112 12.44 -2.40 -15.22
CA ILE A 112 12.03 -2.85 -16.56
C ILE A 112 13.23 -2.90 -17.52
N LYS A 113 14.05 -1.84 -17.56
CA LYS A 113 15.26 -1.78 -18.40
C LYS A 113 16.24 -2.90 -18.04
N LYS A 114 16.44 -3.19 -16.75
CA LYS A 114 17.30 -4.28 -16.28
C LYS A 114 16.83 -5.64 -16.79
N GLU A 115 15.54 -5.96 -16.67
CA GLU A 115 15.02 -7.23 -17.16
C GLU A 115 15.02 -7.32 -18.69
N LYS A 116 14.73 -6.21 -19.40
CA LYS A 116 14.84 -6.15 -20.86
C LYS A 116 16.26 -6.47 -21.34
N LEU A 117 17.28 -5.91 -20.68
CA LEU A 117 18.68 -6.19 -20.99
C LEU A 117 19.06 -7.66 -20.76
N LYS A 118 18.54 -8.29 -19.70
CA LYS A 118 18.76 -9.73 -19.48
C LYS A 118 18.14 -10.57 -20.59
N LEU A 119 16.91 -10.27 -20.98
CA LEU A 119 16.22 -10.96 -22.07
C LEU A 119 16.96 -10.80 -23.41
N GLN A 120 17.48 -9.60 -23.70
CA GLN A 120 18.29 -9.35 -24.89
C GLN A 120 19.58 -10.18 -24.90
N LYS A 121 20.27 -10.29 -23.76
CA LYS A 121 21.48 -11.13 -23.65
C LYS A 121 21.18 -12.60 -23.92
N ILE A 122 20.11 -13.13 -23.36
CA ILE A 122 19.66 -14.52 -23.57
C ILE A 122 19.30 -14.76 -25.04
N ASN A 123 18.64 -13.80 -25.69
CA ASN A 123 18.25 -13.92 -27.08
C ASN A 123 19.45 -13.89 -28.03
N ASN A 124 20.45 -13.04 -27.74
CA ASN A 124 21.66 -12.95 -28.55
C ASN A 124 22.56 -14.18 -28.38
N SER A 125 22.66 -14.76 -27.17
CA SER A 125 23.41 -16.02 -26.95
C SER A 125 22.80 -17.24 -27.62
N LYS A 126 21.50 -17.20 -27.99
CA LYS A 126 20.82 -18.27 -28.75
C LYS A 126 20.97 -18.14 -30.27
N LEU A 127 21.46 -17.00 -30.76
CA LEU A 127 21.70 -16.73 -32.18
C LEU A 127 23.15 -17.05 -32.59
N GLU A 128 24.04 -17.30 -31.62
CA GLU A 128 25.45 -17.64 -31.82
C GLU A 128 25.76 -19.15 -31.64
N GLU A 129 24.75 -19.97 -31.37
CA GLU A 129 24.77 -21.45 -31.46
C GLU A 129 24.07 -21.93 -32.74
#